data_AF-A0A6N2SIB0-F1
#
_entry.id   AF-A0A6N2SIB0-F1
#
_cell.length_a   1.000
_cell.length_b   1.000
_cell.length_c   1.000
_cell.angle_alpha   90.00
_cell.angle_beta   90.00
_cell.angle_gamma   90.00
#
_symmetry.space_group_name_H-M   'P 1'
#
loop_
_entity.id
_entity.type
_entity.pdbx_description
1 polymer ?
#
loop_
_entity_poly.entity_id
_entity_poly.type
_entity_poly.pdbx_seq_one_letter_code
_entity_poly.pdbx_strand_id
1 'polypeptide(L)' 'MVVRAIGDTIQILAQSVDPRLIVLGGDMAKTGEPLVEVITAELRRRESQCRFLETLGLPARLRLAPVGQPVGAIGAAMAA' A
#
# COMPACT_ATOMS: atom_id res chain seq x y z
N MET A 1 1.91 -1.04 16.13
CA MET A 1 1.29 -2.35 15.80
C MET A 1 0.68 -2.34 14.40
N VAL A 2 -0.24 -1.42 14.09
CA VAL A 2 -0.94 -1.36 12.78
C VAL A 2 0.00 -1.20 11.58
N VAL A 3 0.96 -0.25 11.62
CA VAL A 3 1.89 -0.02 10.50
C VAL A 3 2.74 -1.26 10.18
N ARG A 4 3.13 -2.05 11.19
CA ARG A 4 3.85 -3.32 10.95
C ARG A 4 2.96 -4.34 10.25
N ALA A 5 1.72 -4.50 10.68
CA ALA A 5 0.78 -5.42 10.03
C ALA A 5 0.49 -5.03 8.57
N ILE A 6 0.41 -3.72 8.29
CA ILE A 6 0.30 -3.21 6.91
C ILE A 6 1.56 -3.56 6.10
N GLY A 7 2.75 -3.31 6.66
CA GLY A 7 4.01 -3.70 6.04
C GLY A 7 4.11 -5.20 5.75
N ASP A 8 3.66 -6.05 6.68
CA ASP A 8 3.61 -7.50 6.52
C ASP A 8 2.66 -7.89 5.38
N THR A 9 1.47 -7.29 5.34
CA THR A 9 0.48 -7.52 4.27
C THR A 9 1.04 -7.15 2.90
N ILE A 10 1.66 -5.97 2.78
CA ILE A 10 2.29 -5.50 1.54
C ILE A 10 3.38 -6.47 1.09
N GLN A 11 4.23 -6.92 2.01
CA GLN A 11 5.32 -7.84 1.73
C GLN A 11 4.83 -9.24 1.34
N ILE A 12 3.76 -9.75 1.97
CA ILE A 12 3.10 -10.99 1.58
C ILE A 12 2.56 -10.86 0.15
N LEU A 13 1.82 -9.79 -0.15
CA LEU A 13 1.28 -9.55 -1.49
C LEU A 13 2.38 -9.44 -2.55
N ALA A 14 3.44 -8.69 -2.28
CA ALA A 14 4.57 -8.52 -3.18
C ALA A 14 5.21 -9.86 -3.58
N GLN A 15 5.43 -10.74 -2.62
CA GLN A 15 6.07 -12.03 -2.89
C GLN A 15 5.09 -13.08 -3.41
N SER A 16 3.78 -12.89 -3.20
CA SER A 16 2.76 -13.82 -3.66
C SER A 16 2.32 -13.54 -5.10
N VAL A 17 2.15 -12.27 -5.48
CA VAL A 17 1.56 -11.88 -6.77
C VAL A 17 2.30 -10.72 -7.47
N ASP A 18 3.36 -10.18 -6.87
CA ASP A 18 4.20 -9.09 -7.40
C ASP A 18 3.40 -7.95 -8.09
N PRO A 19 2.50 -7.25 -7.36
CA PRO A 19 1.68 -6.23 -7.97
C PRO A 19 2.56 -5.03 -8.36
N ARG A 20 2.34 -4.53 -9.58
CA ARG A 20 3.00 -3.31 -10.07
C ARG A 20 2.59 -2.07 -9.28
N LEU A 21 1.37 -2.05 -8.75
CA LEU A 21 0.78 -0.93 -8.02
C LEU A 21 0.03 -1.45 -6.79
N ILE A 22 0.20 -0.76 -5.65
CA ILE A 22 -0.52 -1.05 -4.42
C ILE A 22 -1.29 0.21 -4.05
N VAL A 23 -2.62 0.13 -4.10
CA VAL A 23 -3.52 1.26 -3.83
C VAL A 23 -4.13 1.12 -2.44
N LEU A 24 -3.90 2.12 -1.59
CA LEU A 24 -4.51 2.25 -0.28
C LEU A 24 -5.86 2.96 -0.43
N GLY A 25 -6.94 2.20 -0.28
CA GLY A 25 -8.32 2.68 -0.45
C GLY A 25 -9.15 2.68 0.83
N GLY A 26 -10.46 2.87 0.67
CA GLY A 26 -11.43 2.90 1.76
C GLY A 26 -11.23 4.08 2.71
N ASP A 27 -11.74 3.96 3.93
CA ASP A 27 -11.62 5.02 4.94
C ASP A 27 -10.16 5.33 5.33
N MET A 28 -9.24 4.38 5.12
CA MET A 28 -7.81 4.61 5.33
C MET A 28 -7.25 5.70 4.41
N ALA A 29 -7.81 5.88 3.20
CA ALA A 29 -7.39 6.95 2.30
C ALA A 29 -7.66 8.35 2.89
N LYS A 30 -8.60 8.50 3.83
CA LYS A 30 -8.90 9.78 4.51
C LYS A 30 -7.74 10.28 5.36
N THR A 31 -6.87 9.38 5.85
CA THR A 31 -5.65 9.77 6.56
C THR A 31 -4.65 10.46 5.64
N GLY A 32 -4.74 10.22 4.32
CA GLY A 32 -3.97 10.94 3.32
C GLY A 32 -2.47 10.60 3.33
N GLU A 33 -1.67 11.56 2.88
CA GLU A 33 -0.22 11.41 2.71
C GLU A 33 0.53 10.95 3.99
N PRO A 34 0.17 11.41 5.21
CA PRO A 34 0.80 10.92 6.43
C PRO A 34 0.76 9.39 6.59
N LEU A 35 -0.31 8.73 6.13
CA LEU A 35 -0.39 7.26 6.16
C LEU A 35 0.60 6.63 5.19
N VAL A 36 0.75 7.19 3.99
CA VAL A 36 1.71 6.74 2.99
C VAL A 36 3.13 6.89 3.51
N GLU A 37 3.43 8.03 4.14
CA GLU A 37 4.74 8.33 4.71
C GLU A 37 5.14 7.32 5.79
N VAL A 38 4.25 7.03 6.75
CA VAL A 38 4.58 6.08 7.83
C VAL A 38 4.72 4.64 7.33
N ILE A 39 3.92 4.23 6.34
CA ILE A 39 4.06 2.90 5.72
C ILE A 39 5.35 2.85 4.90
N THR A 40 5.65 3.90 4.13
CA THR A 40 6.90 4.06 3.36
C THR A 40 8.12 3.97 4.27
N ALA A 41 8.09 4.65 5.43
CA ALA A 41 9.17 4.59 6.40
C ALA A 41 9.37 3.18 6.96
N GLU A 42 8.28 2.47 7.29
CA GLU A 42 8.36 1.08 7.75
C GLU A 42 8.89 0.13 6.66
N LEU A 43 8.49 0.31 5.40
CA LEU A 43 9.02 -0.48 4.29
C LEU A 43 10.51 -0.21 4.08
N ARG A 44 10.94 1.05 4.06
CA ARG A 44 12.36 1.43 3.94
C ARG A 44 13.20 0.87 5.10
N ARG A 45 12.65 0.84 6.31
CA ARG A 45 13.29 0.23 7.48
C ARG A 45 13.51 -1.27 7.30
N ARG A 46 12.62 -1.97 6.57
CA ARG A 46 12.79 -3.40 6.25
C ARG A 46 13.79 -3.62 5.13
N GLU A 47 13.74 -2.78 4.09
CA GLU A 47 14.69 -2.79 2.98
C GLU A 47 16.12 -2.61 3.47
N SER A 48 16.37 -1.67 4.39
CA SER A 48 17.71 -1.44 4.95
C SER A 48 18.28 -2.62 5.76
N GLN A 49 17.43 -3.57 6.15
CA GLN A 49 17.79 -4.76 6.91
C GLN A 49 17.87 -6.01 6.03
N CYS A 50 17.41 -5.96 4.77
CA CYS A 50 17.34 -7.11 3.88
C CYS A 50 17.46 -6.68 2.41
N ARG A 51 18.61 -7.01 1.78
CA ARG A 51 18.87 -6.72 0.37
C ARG A 51 17.82 -7.30 -0.58
N PHE A 52 17.27 -8.49 -0.28
CA PHE A 52 16.20 -9.05 -1.10
C PHE A 52 14.96 -8.14 -1.11
N LEU A 53 14.58 -7.58 0.04
CA LEU A 53 13.43 -6.66 0.11
C LEU A 53 13.71 -5.34 -0.59
N GLU A 54 14.93 -4.82 -0.51
CA GLU A 54 15.37 -3.65 -1.27
C GLU A 54 15.13 -3.83 -2.78
N THR A 55 15.41 -5.01 -3.33
CA THR A 55 15.18 -5.28 -4.77
C THR A 55 13.71 -5.24 -5.20
N LEU A 56 12.77 -5.35 -4.26
CA LEU A 56 11.34 -5.29 -4.57
C LEU A 56 10.86 -3.85 -4.82
N GLY A 57 11.55 -2.84 -4.26
CA GLY A 57 11.21 -1.43 -4.45
C GLY A 57 9.77 -1.08 -4.06
N LEU A 58 9.27 -1.66 -2.96
CA LEU A 58 7.85 -1.58 -2.58
C LEU A 58 7.35 -0.18 -2.24
N PRO A 59 8.13 0.71 -1.57
CA PRO A 59 7.66 2.05 -1.27
C PRO A 59 7.23 2.84 -2.51
N ALA A 60 7.93 2.65 -3.64
CA ALA A 60 7.63 3.36 -4.88
C ALA A 60 6.31 2.92 -5.53
N ARG A 61 5.75 1.79 -5.11
CA ARG A 61 4.52 1.20 -5.65
C ARG A 61 3.26 1.64 -4.90
N LEU A 62 3.38 2.34 -3.77
CA LEU A 62 2.24 2.78 -2.97
C LEU A 62 1.55 4.01 -3.58
N ARG A 63 0.22 3.98 -3.66
CA ARG A 63 -0.62 5.14 -4.02
C ARG A 63 -1.84 5.20 -3.11
N LEU A 64 -2.36 6.40 -2.91
CA LEU A 64 -3.68 6.59 -2.30
C LEU A 64 -4.76 6.54 -3.38
N ALA A 65 -5.88 5.90 -3.06
CA ALA A 65 -7.09 6.09 -3.83
C ALA A 65 -7.57 7.56 -3.73
N PRO A 66 -8.25 8.10 -4.75
CA PRO A 66 -8.82 9.43 -4.68
C PRO A 66 -9.73 9.62 -3.45
N VAL A 67 -9.41 10.60 -2.62
CA VAL A 67 -10.17 10.90 -1.40
C VAL A 67 -11.50 11.55 -1.77
N GLY A 68 -12.58 11.16 -1.09
CA GLY A 68 -13.91 11.74 -1.29
C GLY A 68 -14.65 11.20 -2.51
N GLN A 69 -14.05 10.30 -3.29
CA GLN A 69 -14.73 9.63 -4.40
C GLN A 69 -15.25 8.26 -3.95
N PRO A 70 -16.49 7.88 -4.30
CA PRO A 70 -17.07 6.58 -3.94
C PRO A 70 -16.55 5.47 -4.86
N VAL A 71 -15.23 5.28 -4.92
CA VAL A 71 -14.55 4.35 -5.85
C VAL A 71 -15.10 2.92 -5.77
N GLY A 72 -15.51 2.47 -4.57
CA GLY A 72 -16.14 1.17 -4.39
C GLY A 72 -17.53 1.07 -5.04
N ALA A 73 -18.36 2.11 -4.92
CA ALA A 73 -19.68 2.15 -5.55
C ALA A 73 -19.58 2.28 -7.08
N ILE A 74 -18.62 3.08 -7.56
CA ILE A 74 -18.33 3.22 -9.01
C ILE A 74 -17.93 1.86 -9.58
N GLY A 75 -16.98 1.17 -8.93
CA GLY A 75 -16.54 -0.15 -9.37
C GLY A 75 -17.67 -1.18 -9.37
N ALA A 76 -18.55 -1.15 -8.36
CA ALA A 76 -19.72 -2.02 -8.30
C ALA A 76 -20.69 -1.75 -9.46
N ALA A 77 -20.96 -0.48 -9.79
CA ALA A 77 -21.82 -0.12 -10.91
C ALA A 77 -21.24 -0.51 -12.27
N MET A 78 -19.91 -0.48 -12.42
CA MET A 78 -19.24 -0.91 -13.66
C MET A 78 -19.20 -2.43 -13.85
N ALA A 79 -19.29 -3.19 -12.76
CA ALA A 79 -19.25 -4.65 -12.78
C ALA A 79 -20.63 -5.31 -12.92
N ALA A 80 -21.70 -4.53 -12.78
CA ALA A 80 -23.10 -4.96 -12.96
C ALA A 80 -23.50 -4.96 -14.44
#